data_AF-A0A3D2W7I3-F1
#
_entry.id   AF-A0A3D2W7I3-F1
#
_cell.length_a   1.000
_cell.length_b   1.000
_cell.length_c   1.000
_cell.angle_alpha   90.00
_cell.angle_beta   90.00
_cell.angle_gamma   90.00
#
_symmetry.space_group_name_H-M   'P 1'
#
loop_
_entity.id
_entity.type
_entity.pdbx_description
1 polymer ?
#
loop_
_entity_poly.entity_id
_entity_poly.type
_entity_poly.pdbx_seq_one_letter_code
_entity_poly.pdbx_strand_id
1 'polypeptide(L)'
;MKTIHVTAAVIRDRDRIFATQRGYGEYKDGWEFPGGKIEENETSEEALIREIREELNMQIRVLKYLGTAECDYPGFHLSMDCWLCEITEGRPELLEHEAARWLKKDELDSVAWLPADQMMIPIIRKELEKMKLQEFKWTREPKDFRETDGRIEIITAPHTDLWQRTYYHFRNDNAPVYQTETDEKYFSFIVKTDFTESHHRFDQCGIVMYLDSDNWLKASVEYENEQFQHLGSVVTNHGYSDWATTAIPADIKQMWYRFSRREDDYCVECSYDGITFSQMRVCHMHEGKGTIRFGIYACSPEDSSFKAVFTDLEMTECAWKAHDGQKPDEE
;
A
#
# COMPACT_ATOMS: atom_id res chain seq x y z
N MET A 1 -21.82 9.83 -37.11
CA MET A 1 -21.38 8.48 -36.67
C MET A 1 -22.06 8.20 -35.34
N LYS A 2 -22.57 6.99 -35.09
CA LYS A 2 -23.18 6.67 -33.79
C LYS A 2 -22.07 6.57 -32.74
N THR A 3 -22.22 7.24 -31.60
CA THR A 3 -21.32 7.09 -30.46
C THR A 3 -21.85 6.00 -29.54
N ILE A 4 -20.96 5.14 -29.07
CA ILE A 4 -21.22 4.11 -28.07
C ILE A 4 -20.39 4.48 -26.84
N HIS A 5 -21.06 4.61 -25.69
CA HIS A 5 -20.44 4.88 -24.41
C HIS A 5 -20.29 3.58 -23.63
N VAL A 6 -19.08 3.30 -23.18
CA VAL A 6 -18.73 2.11 -22.40
C VAL A 6 -17.87 2.50 -21.20
N THR A 7 -17.78 1.60 -20.24
CA THR A 7 -16.94 1.73 -19.06
C THR A 7 -16.05 0.48 -18.93
N ALA A 8 -14.82 0.66 -18.45
CA ALA A 8 -13.83 -0.40 -18.36
C ALA A 8 -13.08 -0.39 -17.03
N ALA A 9 -12.86 -1.57 -16.45
CA ALA A 9 -12.24 -1.75 -15.15
C ALA A 9 -10.77 -2.12 -15.33
N VAL A 10 -9.89 -1.22 -14.92
CA VAL A 10 -8.49 -1.54 -14.67
C VAL A 10 -8.42 -2.14 -13.27
N ILE A 11 -8.73 -3.43 -13.16
CA ILE A 11 -8.74 -4.17 -11.89
C ILE A 11 -7.31 -4.45 -11.47
N ARG A 12 -6.91 -3.91 -10.32
CA ARG A 12 -5.57 -4.04 -9.75
C ARG A 12 -5.52 -5.12 -8.67
N ASP A 13 -4.47 -5.93 -8.73
CA ASP A 13 -4.00 -6.77 -7.63
C ASP A 13 -2.49 -6.53 -7.46
N ARG A 14 -2.12 -5.76 -6.43
CA ARG A 14 -0.73 -5.34 -6.16
C ARG A 14 -0.07 -4.65 -7.36
N ASP A 15 0.96 -5.26 -7.95
CA ASP A 15 1.74 -4.74 -9.09
C ASP A 15 1.20 -5.19 -10.46
N ARG A 16 0.02 -5.82 -10.49
CA ARG A 16 -0.59 -6.40 -11.68
C ARG A 16 -1.98 -5.85 -11.93
N ILE A 17 -2.37 -5.89 -13.20
CA ILE A 17 -3.71 -5.57 -13.68
C ILE A 17 -4.35 -6.76 -14.38
N PHE A 18 -5.67 -6.86 -14.30
CA PHE A 18 -6.42 -7.92 -14.96
C PHE A 18 -6.80 -7.53 -16.38
N ALA A 19 -6.57 -8.45 -17.32
CA ALA A 19 -6.93 -8.31 -18.72
C ALA A 19 -7.72 -9.54 -19.17
N THR A 20 -8.71 -9.34 -20.02
CA THR A 20 -9.55 -10.41 -20.58
C THR A 20 -9.41 -10.48 -22.09
N GLN A 21 -9.72 -11.62 -22.68
CA GLN A 21 -9.65 -11.84 -24.12
C GLN A 21 -11.03 -12.18 -24.68
N ARG A 22 -11.42 -11.46 -25.73
CA ARG A 22 -12.72 -11.64 -26.40
C ARG A 22 -12.85 -13.03 -27.03
N GLY A 23 -13.89 -13.77 -26.68
CA GLY A 23 -14.17 -15.10 -27.23
C GLY A 23 -14.98 -15.12 -28.54
N TYR A 24 -15.60 -13.99 -28.91
CA TYR A 24 -16.54 -13.91 -30.04
C TYR A 24 -16.62 -12.49 -30.65
N GLY A 25 -17.25 -12.41 -31.82
CA GLY A 25 -17.49 -11.16 -32.55
C GLY A 25 -16.38 -10.76 -33.52
N GLU A 26 -16.50 -9.56 -34.09
CA GLU A 26 -15.54 -9.01 -35.08
C GLU A 26 -14.13 -8.83 -34.50
N TYR A 27 -14.04 -8.60 -33.18
CA TYR A 27 -12.81 -8.36 -32.44
C TYR A 27 -12.37 -9.58 -31.61
N LYS A 28 -12.76 -10.79 -32.03
CA LYS A 28 -12.33 -12.04 -31.38
C LYS A 28 -10.79 -12.07 -31.26
N ASP A 29 -10.30 -12.68 -30.17
CA ASP A 29 -8.88 -12.82 -29.81
C ASP A 29 -8.19 -11.51 -29.40
N GLY A 30 -8.87 -10.37 -29.49
CA GLY A 30 -8.39 -9.09 -28.94
C GLY A 30 -8.46 -9.07 -27.41
N TRP A 31 -7.47 -8.41 -26.80
CA TRP A 31 -7.40 -8.21 -25.35
C TRP A 31 -8.01 -6.87 -24.95
N GLU A 32 -8.77 -6.88 -23.86
CA GLU A 32 -9.47 -5.71 -23.33
C GLU A 32 -9.48 -5.70 -21.80
N PHE A 33 -9.82 -4.55 -21.23
CA PHE A 33 -10.23 -4.45 -19.84
C PHE A 33 -11.71 -4.86 -19.73
N PRO A 34 -12.07 -5.66 -18.72
CA PRO A 34 -13.46 -6.09 -18.55
C PRO A 34 -14.38 -4.89 -18.25
N GLY A 35 -15.63 -4.99 -18.69
CA GLY A 35 -16.57 -3.88 -18.67
C GLY A 35 -17.46 -3.87 -19.90
N GLY A 36 -18.38 -2.91 -19.94
CA GLY A 36 -19.45 -2.94 -20.94
C GLY A 36 -20.13 -1.61 -21.15
N LYS A 37 -21.33 -1.68 -21.74
CA LYS A 37 -22.06 -0.48 -22.17
C LYS A 37 -22.72 0.19 -20.98
N ILE A 38 -22.71 1.52 -21.02
CA ILE A 38 -23.48 2.34 -20.10
C ILE A 38 -24.93 2.38 -20.60
N GLU A 39 -25.85 1.87 -19.79
CA GLU A 39 -27.29 1.85 -20.05
C GLU A 39 -27.95 3.21 -19.75
N GLU A 40 -29.21 3.36 -20.16
CA GLU A 40 -29.99 4.55 -19.83
C GLU A 40 -30.26 4.61 -18.32
N ASN A 41 -29.84 5.71 -17.68
CA ASN A 41 -30.04 6.04 -16.25
C ASN A 41 -29.02 5.45 -15.26
N GLU A 42 -27.88 4.96 -15.71
CA GLU A 42 -26.75 4.63 -14.82
C GLU A 42 -25.55 5.55 -15.07
N THR A 43 -24.75 5.75 -14.02
CA THR A 43 -23.42 6.37 -14.11
C THR A 43 -22.40 5.36 -14.66
N SER A 44 -21.26 5.88 -15.12
CA SER A 44 -20.13 5.06 -15.58
C SER A 44 -19.63 4.08 -14.50
N GLU A 45 -19.71 4.45 -13.22
CA GLU A 45 -19.29 3.62 -12.08
C GLU A 45 -20.33 2.55 -11.74
N GLU A 46 -21.62 2.88 -11.79
CA GLU A 46 -22.73 1.92 -11.58
C GLU A 46 -22.74 0.86 -12.67
N ALA A 47 -22.60 1.29 -13.94
CA ALA A 47 -22.44 0.41 -15.09
C ALA A 47 -21.26 -0.55 -14.87
N LEU A 48 -20.12 -0.02 -14.41
CA LEU A 48 -18.91 -0.80 -14.23
C LEU A 48 -19.08 -1.91 -13.19
N ILE A 49 -19.67 -1.57 -12.03
CA ILE A 49 -19.91 -2.55 -10.97
C ILE A 49 -20.88 -3.64 -11.43
N ARG A 50 -21.90 -3.29 -12.22
CA ARG A 50 -22.85 -4.25 -12.81
C ARG A 50 -22.15 -5.18 -13.80
N GLU A 51 -21.45 -4.63 -14.78
CA GLU A 51 -20.76 -5.39 -15.84
C GLU A 51 -19.74 -6.36 -15.23
N ILE A 52 -18.91 -5.90 -14.29
CA ILE A 52 -17.91 -6.77 -13.64
C ILE A 52 -18.56 -7.91 -12.85
N ARG A 53 -19.73 -7.69 -12.27
CA ARG A 53 -20.48 -8.76 -11.61
C ARG A 53 -21.02 -9.78 -12.62
N GLU A 54 -21.51 -9.31 -13.77
CA GLU A 54 -22.10 -10.12 -14.83
C GLU A 54 -21.05 -10.92 -15.61
N GLU A 55 -19.90 -10.31 -15.94
CA GLU A 55 -18.84 -10.92 -16.75
C GLU A 55 -17.89 -11.80 -15.92
N LEU A 56 -17.65 -11.44 -14.65
CA LEU A 56 -16.57 -12.02 -13.83
C LEU A 56 -17.00 -12.61 -12.48
N ASN A 57 -18.29 -12.54 -12.12
CA ASN A 57 -18.83 -13.02 -10.84
C ASN A 57 -18.06 -12.49 -9.60
N MET A 58 -17.66 -11.21 -9.64
CA MET A 58 -16.89 -10.57 -8.58
C MET A 58 -17.49 -9.23 -8.15
N GLN A 59 -17.04 -8.74 -6.99
CA GLN A 59 -17.29 -7.38 -6.55
C GLN A 59 -15.99 -6.58 -6.54
N ILE A 60 -16.11 -5.33 -7.00
CA ILE A 60 -15.01 -4.38 -7.04
C ILE A 60 -15.39 -3.09 -6.32
N ARG A 61 -14.37 -2.36 -5.89
CA ARG A 61 -14.46 -0.96 -5.47
C ARG A 61 -13.77 -0.07 -6.50
N VAL A 62 -14.46 0.96 -6.96
CA VAL A 62 -13.87 2.02 -7.79
C VAL A 62 -12.98 2.91 -6.92
N LEU A 63 -11.73 3.07 -7.34
CA LEU A 63 -10.73 3.85 -6.62
C LEU A 63 -10.51 5.22 -7.25
N LYS A 64 -10.32 5.25 -8.57
CA LYS A 64 -9.84 6.44 -9.26
C LYS A 64 -10.22 6.45 -10.73
N TYR A 65 -10.61 7.62 -11.24
CA TYR A 65 -10.78 7.84 -12.66
C TYR A 65 -9.43 7.96 -13.37
N LEU A 66 -9.20 7.14 -14.40
CA LEU A 66 -7.95 7.15 -15.18
C LEU A 66 -8.03 8.02 -16.42
N GLY A 67 -9.21 8.12 -17.04
CA GLY A 67 -9.45 8.90 -18.24
C GLY A 67 -10.45 8.25 -19.19
N THR A 68 -10.80 8.96 -20.26
CA THR A 68 -11.63 8.43 -21.36
C THR A 68 -10.75 8.12 -22.56
N ALA A 69 -10.88 6.92 -23.13
CA ALA A 69 -10.35 6.59 -24.45
C ALA A 69 -11.41 6.88 -25.51
N GLU A 70 -11.06 7.70 -26.51
CA GLU A 70 -11.92 8.04 -27.65
C GLU A 70 -11.37 7.41 -28.92
N CYS A 71 -12.08 6.46 -29.52
CA CYS A 71 -11.57 5.64 -30.61
C CYS A 71 -12.61 5.43 -31.73
N ASP A 72 -12.21 5.68 -32.97
CA ASP A 72 -13.04 5.44 -34.15
C ASP A 72 -12.91 4.00 -34.65
N TYR A 73 -14.04 3.29 -34.72
CA TYR A 73 -14.15 1.97 -35.33
C TYR A 73 -14.94 2.04 -36.65
N PRO A 74 -14.85 1.04 -37.53
CA PRO A 74 -15.70 0.97 -38.71
C PRO A 74 -17.20 1.03 -38.35
N GLY A 75 -17.82 2.18 -38.60
CA GLY A 75 -19.27 2.39 -38.43
C GLY A 75 -19.71 3.04 -37.11
N PHE A 76 -18.83 3.19 -36.11
CA PHE A 76 -19.17 3.82 -34.83
C PHE A 76 -17.97 4.49 -34.16
N HIS A 77 -18.25 5.43 -33.26
CA HIS A 77 -17.27 6.03 -32.36
C HIS A 77 -17.42 5.40 -30.98
N LEU A 78 -16.33 4.99 -30.35
CA LEU A 78 -16.31 4.47 -28.99
C LEU A 78 -15.74 5.52 -28.04
N SER A 79 -16.47 5.80 -26.96
CA SER A 79 -16.03 6.62 -25.83
C SER A 79 -16.03 5.73 -24.58
N MET A 80 -14.83 5.44 -24.06
CA MET A 80 -14.61 4.45 -23.00
C MET A 80 -14.02 5.07 -21.76
N ASP A 81 -14.82 5.20 -20.71
CA ASP A 81 -14.37 5.65 -19.40
C ASP A 81 -13.63 4.52 -18.69
N CYS A 82 -12.42 4.80 -18.20
CA CYS A 82 -11.58 3.81 -17.54
C CYS A 82 -11.37 4.15 -16.08
N TRP A 83 -11.60 3.16 -15.22
CA TRP A 83 -11.51 3.30 -13.77
C TRP A 83 -10.51 2.32 -13.18
N LEU A 84 -9.68 2.79 -12.26
CA LEU A 84 -8.85 1.92 -11.42
C LEU A 84 -9.75 1.31 -10.34
N CYS A 85 -9.67 0.00 -10.19
CA CYS A 85 -10.52 -0.75 -9.27
C CYS A 85 -9.70 -1.74 -8.43
N GLU A 86 -10.21 -2.11 -7.26
CA GLU A 86 -9.72 -3.22 -6.45
C GLU A 86 -10.81 -4.27 -6.23
N ILE A 87 -10.42 -5.53 -6.06
CA ILE A 87 -11.35 -6.62 -5.75
C ILE A 87 -11.74 -6.53 -4.26
N THR A 88 -13.04 -6.48 -3.99
CA THR A 88 -13.57 -6.53 -2.61
C THR A 88 -14.08 -7.92 -2.24
N GLU A 89 -14.60 -8.68 -3.20
CA GLU A 89 -15.10 -10.03 -2.97
C GLU A 89 -15.02 -10.88 -4.25
N GLY A 90 -14.73 -12.18 -4.08
CA GLY A 90 -14.69 -13.16 -5.17
C GLY A 90 -13.33 -13.30 -5.83
N ARG A 91 -13.28 -14.13 -6.87
CA ARG A 91 -12.13 -14.30 -7.77
C ARG A 91 -12.66 -14.27 -9.21
N PRO A 92 -11.89 -13.77 -10.19
CA PRO A 92 -12.37 -13.70 -11.56
C PRO A 92 -12.77 -15.08 -12.09
N GLU A 93 -14.04 -15.22 -12.46
CA GLU A 93 -14.60 -16.37 -13.16
C GLU A 93 -15.05 -15.91 -14.54
N LEU A 94 -14.45 -16.44 -15.62
CA LEU A 94 -14.73 -15.97 -16.97
C LEU A 94 -16.09 -16.51 -17.46
N LEU A 95 -17.12 -15.65 -17.47
CA LEU A 95 -18.45 -16.02 -17.95
C LEU A 95 -18.64 -15.70 -19.44
N GLU A 96 -18.04 -14.61 -19.92
CA GLU A 96 -18.14 -14.17 -21.33
C GLU A 96 -16.84 -14.24 -22.13
N HIS A 97 -15.69 -14.29 -21.45
CA HIS A 97 -14.37 -14.19 -22.06
C HIS A 97 -13.73 -15.57 -22.28
N GLU A 98 -12.91 -15.70 -23.33
CA GLU A 98 -12.25 -16.97 -23.68
C GLU A 98 -10.97 -17.20 -22.85
N ALA A 99 -10.29 -16.12 -22.46
CA ALA A 99 -9.09 -16.18 -21.63
C ALA A 99 -8.93 -14.92 -20.77
N ALA A 100 -8.05 -14.99 -19.78
CA ALA A 100 -7.65 -13.83 -18.99
C ALA A 100 -6.22 -13.97 -18.47
N ARG A 101 -5.58 -12.83 -18.17
CA ARG A 101 -4.22 -12.73 -17.64
C ARG A 101 -4.12 -11.61 -16.61
N TRP A 102 -3.34 -11.88 -15.59
CA TRP A 102 -2.77 -10.82 -14.75
C TRP A 102 -1.46 -10.37 -15.38
N LEU A 103 -1.35 -9.09 -15.70
CA LEU A 103 -0.21 -8.50 -16.38
C LEU A 103 0.53 -7.55 -15.44
N LYS A 104 1.84 -7.77 -15.27
CA LYS A 104 2.74 -6.78 -14.70
C LYS A 104 2.98 -5.63 -15.68
N LYS A 105 3.54 -4.53 -15.18
CA LYS A 105 3.92 -3.35 -15.98
C LYS A 105 4.74 -3.71 -17.23
N ASP A 106 5.70 -4.62 -17.10
CA ASP A 106 6.59 -5.08 -18.17
C ASP A 106 5.94 -6.12 -19.09
N GLU A 107 4.78 -6.65 -18.71
CA GLU A 107 3.98 -7.57 -19.52
C GLU A 107 2.83 -6.88 -20.26
N LEU A 108 2.62 -5.57 -20.04
CA LEU A 108 1.54 -4.83 -20.69
C LEU A 108 1.61 -4.92 -22.21
N ASP A 109 2.81 -4.91 -22.81
CA ASP A 109 2.96 -5.02 -24.26
C ASP A 109 2.98 -6.48 -24.77
N SER A 110 2.73 -7.46 -23.89
CA SER A 110 2.74 -8.91 -24.22
C SER A 110 1.42 -9.43 -24.77
N VAL A 111 0.38 -8.59 -24.84
CA VAL A 111 -0.95 -8.94 -25.35
C VAL A 111 -1.36 -7.97 -26.46
N ALA A 112 -2.19 -8.46 -27.38
CA ALA A 112 -2.72 -7.66 -28.48
C ALA A 112 -3.98 -6.90 -28.01
N TRP A 113 -3.77 -5.75 -27.38
CA TRP A 113 -4.85 -4.88 -26.93
C TRP A 113 -5.72 -4.41 -28.09
N LEU A 114 -7.01 -4.24 -27.81
CA LEU A 114 -7.90 -3.52 -28.72
C LEU A 114 -7.52 -2.03 -28.79
N PRO A 115 -7.88 -1.35 -29.90
CA PRO A 115 -7.47 0.03 -30.14
C PRO A 115 -7.77 1.00 -28.99
N ALA A 116 -8.94 0.89 -28.35
CA ALA A 116 -9.30 1.77 -27.24
C ALA A 116 -8.48 1.48 -25.97
N ASP A 117 -8.32 0.20 -25.61
CA ASP A 117 -7.53 -0.24 -24.46
C ASP A 117 -6.05 0.12 -24.60
N GLN A 118 -5.51 0.00 -25.82
CA GLN A 118 -4.14 0.39 -26.15
C GLN A 118 -3.86 1.87 -25.82
N MET A 119 -4.86 2.75 -25.96
CA MET A 119 -4.74 4.18 -25.63
C MET A 119 -4.56 4.42 -24.13
N MET A 120 -5.02 3.50 -23.29
CA MET A 120 -4.93 3.61 -21.83
C MET A 120 -3.62 3.07 -21.26
N ILE A 121 -2.90 2.23 -22.00
CA ILE A 121 -1.64 1.61 -21.57
C ILE A 121 -0.60 2.61 -21.04
N PRO A 122 -0.36 3.78 -21.66
CA PRO A 122 0.58 4.76 -21.10
C PRO A 122 0.15 5.30 -19.72
N ILE A 123 -1.16 5.50 -19.51
CA ILE A 123 -1.71 5.98 -18.24
C ILE A 123 -1.56 4.88 -17.18
N ILE A 124 -1.97 3.65 -17.51
CA ILE A 124 -1.88 2.49 -16.62
C ILE A 124 -0.42 2.21 -16.25
N ARG A 125 0.50 2.29 -17.22
CA ARG A 125 1.95 2.14 -16.98
C ARG A 125 2.45 3.15 -15.96
N LYS A 126 2.00 4.41 -16.05
CA LYS A 126 2.36 5.47 -15.09
C LYS A 126 1.72 5.22 -13.72
N GLU A 127 0.50 4.73 -13.66
CA GLU A 127 -0.14 4.38 -12.38
C GLU A 127 0.58 3.20 -11.70
N LEU A 128 0.99 2.18 -12.46
CA LEU A 128 1.83 1.10 -11.96
C LEU A 128 3.26 1.57 -11.60
N GLU A 129 3.76 2.68 -12.15
CA GLU A 129 5.04 3.30 -11.78
C GLU A 129 4.96 4.07 -10.46
N LYS A 130 3.95 4.95 -10.30
CA LYS A 130 3.76 5.76 -9.09
C LYS A 130 3.65 4.93 -7.82
N MET A 131 3.21 3.68 -7.97
CA MET A 131 2.94 2.76 -6.87
C MET A 131 4.03 1.69 -6.71
N LYS A 132 5.08 1.70 -7.55
CA LYS A 132 6.27 0.92 -7.26
C LYS A 132 7.01 1.59 -6.11
N LEU A 133 7.00 0.95 -4.96
CA LEU A 133 8.06 1.13 -3.98
C LEU A 133 9.39 0.95 -4.74
N GLN A 134 10.33 1.88 -4.56
CA GLN A 134 11.68 1.67 -5.05
C GLN A 134 12.25 0.42 -4.35
N GLU A 135 13.34 -0.13 -4.89
CA GLU A 135 13.99 -1.29 -4.28
C GLU A 135 14.29 -1.00 -2.81
N PHE A 136 13.71 -1.80 -1.91
CA PHE A 136 13.99 -1.70 -0.48
C PHE A 136 15.44 -2.12 -0.23
N LYS A 137 16.06 -1.46 0.74
CA LYS A 137 17.45 -1.70 1.12
C LYS A 137 17.57 -1.79 2.62
N TRP A 138 18.47 -2.65 3.07
CA TRP A 138 18.85 -2.72 4.47
C TRP A 138 19.72 -1.52 4.84
N THR A 139 19.25 -0.69 5.77
CA THR A 139 20.11 0.27 6.47
C THR A 139 21.07 -0.48 7.40
N ARG A 140 20.58 -1.54 8.03
CA ARG A 140 21.33 -2.51 8.84
C ARG A 140 20.78 -3.89 8.56
N GLU A 141 21.55 -4.72 7.87
CA GLU A 141 21.12 -6.06 7.47
C GLU A 141 21.17 -7.02 8.68
N PRO A 142 20.09 -7.77 8.97
CA PRO A 142 20.10 -8.79 10.00
C PRO A 142 20.91 -10.01 9.54
N LYS A 143 21.38 -10.83 10.49
CA LYS A 143 22.12 -12.06 10.15
C LYS A 143 21.25 -13.11 9.45
N ASP A 144 19.95 -13.10 9.74
CA ASP A 144 19.00 -14.08 9.22
C ASP A 144 17.70 -13.36 8.84
N PHE A 145 17.44 -13.35 7.53
CA PHE A 145 16.22 -12.85 6.94
C PHE A 145 15.87 -13.65 5.69
N ARG A 146 14.61 -13.58 5.30
CA ARG A 146 14.12 -14.15 4.06
C ARG A 146 13.25 -13.15 3.33
N GLU A 147 13.60 -12.89 2.09
CA GLU A 147 12.79 -12.11 1.15
C GLU A 147 12.21 -13.02 0.08
N THR A 148 10.89 -12.97 -0.05
CA THR A 148 10.11 -13.67 -1.09
C THR A 148 9.07 -12.70 -1.64
N ASP A 149 8.44 -13.03 -2.77
CA ASP A 149 7.50 -12.14 -3.45
C ASP A 149 6.37 -11.66 -2.51
N GLY A 150 6.44 -10.38 -2.10
CA GLY A 150 5.50 -9.73 -1.18
C GLY A 150 5.59 -10.14 0.30
N ARG A 151 6.69 -10.78 0.74
CA ARG A 151 6.88 -11.22 2.14
C ARG A 151 8.33 -11.09 2.59
N ILE A 152 8.53 -10.42 3.72
CA ILE A 152 9.83 -10.29 4.40
C ILE A 152 9.75 -10.95 5.78
N GLU A 153 10.72 -11.80 6.10
CA GLU A 153 10.88 -12.41 7.42
C GLU A 153 12.21 -11.94 8.02
N ILE A 154 12.19 -11.50 9.28
CA ILE A 154 13.37 -11.05 10.04
C ILE A 154 13.47 -11.91 11.29
N ILE A 155 14.62 -12.55 11.51
CA ILE A 155 14.95 -13.13 12.81
C ILE A 155 15.75 -12.09 13.60
N THR A 156 15.17 -11.59 14.68
CA THR A 156 15.81 -10.53 15.48
C THR A 156 17.06 -11.06 16.17
N ALA A 157 18.07 -10.21 16.31
CA ALA A 157 19.24 -10.49 17.14
C ALA A 157 19.03 -9.85 18.53
N PRO A 158 19.56 -10.47 19.60
CA PRO A 158 19.51 -9.87 20.94
C PRO A 158 20.27 -8.55 20.98
N HIS A 159 19.90 -7.69 21.92
CA HIS A 159 20.50 -6.38 22.14
C HIS A 159 20.44 -5.44 20.92
N THR A 160 19.34 -5.52 20.17
CA THR A 160 19.02 -4.58 19.09
C THR A 160 17.88 -3.66 19.48
N ASP A 161 18.01 -2.36 19.20
CA ASP A 161 17.03 -1.34 19.56
C ASP A 161 17.24 -0.02 18.79
N LEU A 162 16.21 0.84 18.84
CA LEU A 162 16.21 2.25 18.40
C LEU A 162 15.71 3.12 19.55
N TRP A 163 16.61 3.88 20.17
CA TRP A 163 16.28 4.84 21.22
C TRP A 163 17.33 5.94 21.33
N GLN A 164 16.89 7.18 21.56
CA GLN A 164 17.78 8.31 21.75
C GLN A 164 17.48 9.07 23.05
N ARG A 165 18.37 8.89 24.03
CA ARG A 165 18.63 9.73 25.23
C ARG A 165 17.49 9.94 26.23
N THR A 166 16.27 10.17 25.81
CA THR A 166 15.16 10.59 26.68
C THR A 166 14.99 9.62 27.84
N TYR A 167 14.92 10.18 29.05
CA TYR A 167 14.78 9.50 30.34
C TYR A 167 15.90 8.49 30.71
N TYR A 168 16.25 7.56 29.83
CA TYR A 168 17.20 6.48 30.09
C TYR A 168 18.66 6.83 29.82
N HIS A 169 18.94 7.98 29.20
CA HIS A 169 20.27 8.54 28.91
C HIS A 169 21.17 7.72 27.96
N PHE A 170 20.82 6.49 27.61
CA PHE A 170 21.53 5.70 26.60
C PHE A 170 21.10 6.04 25.17
N ARG A 171 21.87 5.54 24.21
CA ARG A 171 21.57 5.62 22.78
C ARG A 171 21.70 4.23 22.19
N ASN A 172 20.64 3.75 21.55
CA ASN A 172 20.65 2.53 20.76
C ASN A 172 20.27 2.90 19.33
N ASP A 173 21.09 2.49 18.37
CA ASP A 173 20.88 2.75 16.94
C ASP A 173 21.45 1.59 16.11
N ASN A 174 21.00 0.38 16.44
CA ASN A 174 21.56 -0.86 15.90
C ASN A 174 20.48 -1.85 15.40
N ALA A 175 19.19 -1.51 15.51
CA ALA A 175 18.13 -2.36 14.97
C ALA A 175 18.23 -2.53 13.45
N PRO A 176 17.95 -3.74 12.93
CA PRO A 176 17.73 -3.96 11.51
C PRO A 176 16.59 -3.10 10.98
N VAL A 177 16.80 -2.49 9.82
CA VAL A 177 15.85 -1.56 9.20
C VAL A 177 15.87 -1.79 7.69
N TYR A 178 14.70 -2.10 7.11
CA TYR A 178 14.52 -2.33 5.68
C TYR A 178 13.64 -1.24 5.09
N GLN A 179 14.18 -0.41 4.20
CA GLN A 179 13.52 0.82 3.76
C GLN A 179 13.62 1.05 2.26
N THR A 180 12.58 1.67 1.71
CA THR A 180 12.62 2.34 0.40
C THR A 180 12.82 3.84 0.60
N GLU A 181 13.11 4.57 -0.47
CA GLU A 181 13.16 6.04 -0.49
C GLU A 181 12.09 6.64 -1.42
N THR A 182 11.65 7.86 -1.10
CA THR A 182 10.76 8.66 -1.95
C THR A 182 10.88 10.16 -1.65
N ASP A 183 10.66 10.99 -2.66
CA ASP A 183 10.46 12.44 -2.54
C ASP A 183 8.98 12.84 -2.65
N GLU A 184 8.07 11.87 -2.84
CA GLU A 184 6.63 12.11 -2.89
C GLU A 184 6.15 12.73 -1.56
N LYS A 185 5.41 13.84 -1.68
CA LYS A 185 4.93 14.63 -0.53
C LYS A 185 3.61 14.13 0.05
N TYR A 186 2.91 13.28 -0.70
CA TYR A 186 1.57 12.82 -0.39
C TYR A 186 1.45 11.34 -0.73
N PHE A 187 1.61 10.47 0.27
CA PHE A 187 1.41 9.04 0.10
C PHE A 187 1.01 8.38 1.41
N SER A 188 0.50 7.15 1.31
CA SER A 188 0.38 6.23 2.43
C SER A 188 1.16 4.95 2.14
N PHE A 189 1.84 4.42 3.14
CA PHE A 189 2.49 3.12 3.13
C PHE A 189 1.76 2.20 4.10
N ILE A 190 1.30 1.06 3.60
CA ILE A 190 0.56 0.05 4.36
C ILE A 190 1.44 -1.19 4.49
N VAL A 191 1.40 -1.81 5.67
CA VAL A 191 2.04 -3.10 5.90
C VAL A 191 1.28 -3.89 6.94
N LYS A 192 1.18 -5.20 6.74
CA LYS A 192 0.76 -6.14 7.78
C LYS A 192 1.98 -6.71 8.48
N THR A 193 1.95 -6.69 9.81
CA THR A 193 2.96 -7.29 10.67
C THR A 193 2.40 -8.51 11.38
N ASP A 194 3.22 -9.54 11.52
CA ASP A 194 2.98 -10.71 12.35
C ASP A 194 4.19 -10.90 13.27
N PHE A 195 3.89 -10.90 14.55
CA PHE A 195 4.84 -11.02 15.67
C PHE A 195 4.35 -12.10 16.63
N THR A 196 3.73 -13.16 16.09
CA THR A 196 3.23 -14.30 16.87
C THR A 196 4.31 -14.92 17.75
N GLU A 197 5.56 -14.93 17.30
CA GLU A 197 6.70 -15.48 18.03
C GLU A 197 7.30 -14.53 19.07
N SER A 198 6.85 -13.27 19.16
CA SER A 198 7.28 -12.32 20.18
C SER A 198 6.85 -12.80 21.56
N HIS A 199 7.80 -12.88 22.49
CA HIS A 199 7.57 -13.51 23.80
C HIS A 199 8.45 -12.95 24.93
N HIS A 200 9.32 -12.00 24.64
CA HIS A 200 10.22 -11.41 25.63
C HIS A 200 10.02 -9.90 25.72
N ARG A 201 10.24 -9.35 26.91
CA ARG A 201 10.05 -7.93 27.17
C ARG A 201 10.87 -7.08 26.18
N PHE A 202 10.20 -6.07 25.64
CA PHE A 202 10.68 -5.13 24.63
C PHE A 202 10.90 -5.68 23.22
N ASP A 203 10.55 -6.93 22.92
CA ASP A 203 10.50 -7.41 21.53
C ASP A 203 9.56 -6.50 20.71
N GLN A 204 10.05 -5.99 19.57
CA GLN A 204 9.38 -4.97 18.77
C GLN A 204 9.26 -5.38 17.30
N CYS A 205 8.09 -5.15 16.70
CA CYS A 205 7.82 -5.38 15.28
C CYS A 205 6.91 -4.29 14.72
N GLY A 206 7.32 -3.61 13.65
CA GLY A 206 6.54 -2.49 13.11
C GLY A 206 7.17 -1.74 11.94
N ILE A 207 6.80 -0.47 11.82
CA ILE A 207 7.23 0.45 10.76
C ILE A 207 8.27 1.46 11.26
N VAL A 208 9.06 1.99 10.33
CA VAL A 208 10.06 3.02 10.62
C VAL A 208 10.22 3.99 9.45
N MET A 209 10.37 5.28 9.76
CA MET A 209 10.95 6.31 8.90
C MET A 209 12.28 6.73 9.52
N TYR A 210 13.38 6.19 9.02
CA TYR A 210 14.73 6.44 9.53
C TYR A 210 15.52 7.29 8.53
N LEU A 211 15.92 8.50 8.94
CA LEU A 211 16.72 9.42 8.13
C LEU A 211 18.20 9.33 8.53
N ASP A 212 18.45 9.45 9.82
CA ASP A 212 19.77 9.31 10.44
C ASP A 212 19.63 8.94 11.92
N SER A 213 20.75 8.84 12.64
CA SER A 213 20.78 8.42 14.04
C SER A 213 20.06 9.34 15.02
N ASP A 214 19.85 10.61 14.64
CA ASP A 214 19.24 11.63 15.48
C ASP A 214 17.83 12.03 14.98
N ASN A 215 17.41 11.57 13.79
CA ASN A 215 16.12 11.89 13.19
C ASN A 215 15.42 10.65 12.61
N TRP A 216 14.43 10.15 13.32
CA TRP A 216 13.64 8.99 12.90
C TRP A 216 12.29 8.89 13.63
N LEU A 217 11.34 8.18 13.03
CA LEU A 217 10.05 7.84 13.61
C LEU A 217 9.86 6.33 13.53
N LYS A 218 9.43 5.67 14.61
CA LYS A 218 9.05 4.26 14.60
C LYS A 218 7.67 4.07 15.22
N ALA A 219 6.93 3.05 14.79
CA ALA A 219 5.70 2.62 15.44
C ALA A 219 5.58 1.11 15.37
N SER A 220 5.21 0.49 16.49
CA SER A 220 5.23 -0.96 16.65
C SER A 220 4.37 -1.41 17.80
N VAL A 221 4.13 -2.72 17.82
CA VAL A 221 3.85 -3.43 19.06
C VAL A 221 5.18 -3.72 19.75
N GLU A 222 5.20 -3.56 21.06
CA GLU A 222 6.32 -3.83 21.96
C GLU A 222 5.81 -4.77 23.06
N TYR A 223 6.32 -6.00 23.09
CA TYR A 223 5.87 -7.00 24.06
C TYR A 223 6.28 -6.62 25.48
N GLU A 224 5.38 -6.81 26.45
CA GLU A 224 5.68 -6.60 27.87
C GLU A 224 5.61 -7.91 28.65
N ASN A 225 4.48 -8.63 28.60
CA ASN A 225 4.27 -9.91 29.27
C ASN A 225 3.07 -10.68 28.67
N GLU A 226 2.70 -11.80 29.27
CA GLU A 226 1.61 -12.67 28.80
C GLU A 226 0.21 -12.04 28.87
N GLN A 227 0.03 -10.92 29.59
CA GLN A 227 -1.27 -10.26 29.76
C GLN A 227 -1.45 -9.09 28.78
N PHE A 228 -0.42 -8.25 28.65
CA PHE A 228 -0.48 -7.07 27.81
C PHE A 228 0.85 -6.78 27.10
N GLN A 229 0.74 -5.93 26.10
CA GLN A 229 1.85 -5.37 25.33
C GLN A 229 1.52 -3.91 24.97
N HIS A 230 2.52 -3.19 24.50
CA HIS A 230 2.44 -1.78 24.20
C HIS A 230 2.30 -1.54 22.71
N LEU A 231 1.21 -0.92 22.28
CA LEU A 231 1.08 -0.36 20.95
C LEU A 231 1.49 1.11 21.01
N GLY A 232 2.59 1.47 20.37
CA GLY A 232 3.15 2.80 20.53
C GLY A 232 3.92 3.31 19.32
N SER A 233 4.36 4.55 19.43
CA SER A 233 5.26 5.16 18.48
C SER A 233 6.30 6.03 19.19
N VAL A 234 7.47 6.14 18.58
CA VAL A 234 8.55 7.00 19.05
C VAL A 234 8.94 7.96 17.94
N VAL A 235 8.86 9.26 18.22
CA VAL A 235 9.31 10.34 17.33
C VAL A 235 10.63 10.85 17.87
N THR A 236 11.70 10.71 17.11
CA THR A 236 13.02 11.18 17.49
C THR A 236 13.40 12.36 16.61
N ASN A 237 13.47 13.54 17.21
CA ASN A 237 13.95 14.76 16.57
C ASN A 237 15.22 15.23 17.28
N HIS A 238 16.26 15.54 16.50
CA HIS A 238 17.52 16.09 16.99
C HIS A 238 18.13 15.29 18.16
N GLY A 239 17.99 13.97 18.11
CA GLY A 239 18.62 13.04 19.04
C GLY A 239 17.89 12.87 20.38
N TYR A 240 16.60 13.20 20.45
CA TYR A 240 15.75 12.94 21.61
C TYR A 240 14.46 12.24 21.19
N SER A 241 14.23 11.07 21.77
CA SER A 241 13.05 10.24 21.52
C SER A 241 11.85 10.67 22.36
N ASP A 242 10.72 10.96 21.72
CA ASP A 242 9.41 11.16 22.35
C ASP A 242 8.58 9.89 22.14
N TRP A 243 8.29 9.18 23.22
CA TRP A 243 7.52 7.94 23.19
C TRP A 243 6.11 8.16 23.74
N ALA A 244 5.12 7.65 23.01
CA ALA A 244 3.78 7.44 23.57
C ALA A 244 3.23 6.08 23.14
N THR A 245 2.44 5.51 24.03
CA THR A 245 1.98 4.13 23.96
C THR A 245 0.61 3.97 24.60
N THR A 246 -0.11 2.94 24.18
CA THR A 246 -1.30 2.42 24.86
C THR A 246 -1.12 0.93 25.11
N ALA A 247 -1.71 0.41 26.18
CA ALA A 247 -1.71 -1.02 26.45
C ALA A 247 -2.76 -1.72 25.57
N ILE A 248 -2.39 -2.85 24.98
CA ILE A 248 -3.28 -3.76 24.25
C ILE A 248 -3.09 -5.20 24.77
N PRO A 249 -4.10 -6.07 24.63
CA PRO A 249 -3.97 -7.49 24.96
C PRO A 249 -2.77 -8.18 24.28
N ALA A 250 -2.07 -9.05 25.01
CA ALA A 250 -0.90 -9.78 24.49
C ALA A 250 -1.25 -10.90 23.50
N ASP A 251 -2.52 -11.28 23.39
CA ASP A 251 -3.02 -12.27 22.43
C ASP A 251 -3.22 -11.69 21.02
N ILE A 252 -3.16 -10.37 20.86
CA ILE A 252 -3.01 -9.72 19.55
C ILE A 252 -1.62 -10.07 19.02
N LYS A 253 -1.56 -10.81 17.90
CA LYS A 253 -0.29 -11.26 17.30
C LYS A 253 0.02 -10.66 15.94
N GLN A 254 -0.92 -9.88 15.41
CA GLN A 254 -0.82 -9.22 14.12
C GLN A 254 -1.32 -7.80 14.23
N MET A 255 -0.73 -6.90 13.45
CA MET A 255 -1.14 -5.50 13.37
C MET A 255 -0.89 -4.96 11.98
N TRP A 256 -1.86 -4.25 11.42
CA TRP A 256 -1.65 -3.43 10.24
C TRP A 256 -1.22 -2.04 10.65
N TYR A 257 -0.27 -1.47 9.91
CA TYR A 257 0.13 -0.07 10.06
C TYR A 257 -0.13 0.68 8.76
N ARG A 258 -0.55 1.94 8.88
CA ARG A 258 -0.57 2.91 7.78
C ARG A 258 0.26 4.12 8.16
N PHE A 259 1.33 4.35 7.41
CA PHE A 259 2.21 5.51 7.53
C PHE A 259 1.87 6.49 6.41
N SER A 260 1.32 7.65 6.75
CA SER A 260 0.93 8.67 5.79
C SER A 260 1.80 9.90 5.90
N ARG A 261 2.25 10.42 4.76
CA ARG A 261 2.98 11.68 4.67
C ARG A 261 2.11 12.76 4.07
N ARG A 262 2.21 13.96 4.64
CA ARG A 262 1.70 15.21 4.08
C ARG A 262 2.73 16.31 4.28
N GLU A 263 3.56 16.52 3.26
CA GLU A 263 4.73 17.41 3.32
C GLU A 263 5.74 17.00 4.43
N ASP A 264 5.89 17.77 5.49
CA ASP A 264 6.76 17.51 6.65
C ASP A 264 5.98 17.00 7.87
N ASP A 265 4.68 16.78 7.73
CA ASP A 265 3.82 16.18 8.73
C ASP A 265 3.50 14.71 8.39
N TYR A 266 3.39 13.92 9.44
CA TYR A 266 3.28 12.47 9.37
C TYR A 266 2.15 11.98 10.26
N CYS A 267 1.36 11.04 9.74
CA CYS A 267 0.32 10.36 10.47
C CYS A 267 0.61 8.86 10.49
N VAL A 268 0.57 8.26 11.67
CA VAL A 268 0.65 6.81 11.86
C VAL A 268 -0.68 6.32 12.40
N GLU A 269 -1.23 5.30 11.74
CA GLU A 269 -2.46 4.64 12.10
C GLU A 269 -2.23 3.13 12.23
N CYS A 270 -3.07 2.46 13.02
CA CYS A 270 -3.09 1.01 13.16
C CYS A 270 -4.45 0.41 12.82
N SER A 271 -4.47 -0.88 12.46
CA SER A 271 -5.71 -1.62 12.23
C SER A 271 -5.57 -3.10 12.59
N TYR A 272 -6.63 -3.67 13.17
CA TYR A 272 -6.71 -5.10 13.47
C TYR A 272 -7.20 -5.94 12.28
N ASP A 273 -8.00 -5.34 11.38
CA ASP A 273 -8.65 -6.02 10.26
C ASP A 273 -8.05 -5.65 8.89
N GLY A 274 -7.20 -4.61 8.83
CA GLY A 274 -6.63 -4.06 7.60
C GLY A 274 -7.61 -3.16 6.82
N ILE A 275 -8.78 -2.87 7.39
CA ILE A 275 -9.85 -2.10 6.76
C ILE A 275 -10.10 -0.82 7.55
N THR A 276 -10.32 -0.96 8.85
CA THR A 276 -10.64 0.15 9.76
C THR A 276 -9.37 0.59 10.46
N PHE A 277 -8.84 1.74 10.07
CA PHE A 277 -7.62 2.33 10.65
C PHE A 277 -7.97 3.36 11.72
N SER A 278 -7.23 3.32 12.83
CA SER A 278 -7.32 4.25 13.96
C SER A 278 -6.01 5.00 14.13
N GLN A 279 -6.08 6.31 14.33
CA GLN A 279 -4.91 7.17 14.52
C GLN A 279 -4.15 6.82 15.80
N MET A 280 -2.84 6.62 15.67
CA MET A 280 -1.90 6.46 16.78
C MET A 280 -1.12 7.75 17.04
N ARG A 281 -0.67 8.42 15.97
CA ARG A 281 0.21 9.58 16.05
C ARG A 281 -0.02 10.52 14.89
N VAL A 282 -0.02 11.82 15.16
CA VAL A 282 0.29 12.87 14.19
C VAL A 282 1.50 13.62 14.74
N CYS A 283 2.51 13.85 13.91
CA CYS A 283 3.73 14.52 14.31
C CYS A 283 4.42 15.23 13.15
N HIS A 284 5.21 16.23 13.49
CA HIS A 284 6.10 16.93 12.58
C HIS A 284 7.53 16.37 12.67
N MET A 285 8.22 16.24 11.54
CA MET A 285 9.64 15.86 11.48
C MET A 285 10.46 17.01 10.90
N HIS A 286 11.33 17.62 11.69
CA HIS A 286 12.10 18.80 11.27
C HIS A 286 12.97 18.52 10.03
N GLU A 287 13.58 17.34 9.97
CA GLU A 287 14.40 16.90 8.84
C GLU A 287 13.59 16.09 7.81
N GLY A 288 12.26 16.08 7.91
CA GLY A 288 11.35 15.27 7.10
C GLY A 288 10.86 15.92 5.80
N LYS A 289 11.32 17.13 5.43
CA LYS A 289 10.81 17.86 4.26
C LYS A 289 11.34 17.34 2.92
N GLY A 290 12.55 16.77 2.92
CA GLY A 290 13.23 16.32 1.70
C GLY A 290 12.82 14.91 1.25
N THR A 291 13.75 14.22 0.60
CA THR A 291 13.65 12.77 0.37
C THR A 291 13.69 12.06 1.71
N ILE A 292 12.72 11.18 1.94
CA ILE A 292 12.66 10.36 3.15
C ILE A 292 12.92 8.91 2.83
N ARG A 293 13.34 8.16 3.85
CA ARG A 293 13.46 6.71 3.83
C ARG A 293 12.48 6.13 4.83
N PHE A 294 11.69 5.14 4.43
CA PHE A 294 10.67 4.51 5.26
C PHE A 294 10.51 3.03 4.92
N GLY A 295 9.96 2.25 5.85
CA GLY A 295 9.74 0.84 5.68
C GLY A 295 9.48 0.16 7.02
N ILE A 296 10.16 -0.96 7.26
CA ILE A 296 9.90 -1.86 8.38
C ILE A 296 11.12 -2.05 9.27
N TYR A 297 10.87 -2.44 10.51
CA TYR A 297 11.92 -2.83 11.46
C TYR A 297 11.40 -3.90 12.44
N ALA A 298 12.33 -4.67 12.99
CA ALA A 298 12.09 -5.54 14.13
C ALA A 298 13.35 -5.62 14.99
N CYS A 299 13.19 -5.70 16.31
CA CYS A 299 14.33 -5.78 17.22
C CYS A 299 13.98 -6.47 18.54
N SER A 300 15.02 -6.96 19.22
CA SER A 300 14.96 -7.59 20.55
C SER A 300 15.98 -6.89 21.45
N PRO A 301 15.57 -5.93 22.30
CA PRO A 301 16.50 -5.16 23.14
C PRO A 301 17.16 -5.97 24.25
N GLU A 302 16.46 -6.98 24.77
CA GLU A 302 17.00 -7.90 25.77
C GLU A 302 17.62 -9.14 25.13
N ASP A 303 17.97 -10.14 25.94
CA ASP A 303 18.54 -11.41 25.48
C ASP A 303 17.43 -12.31 24.91
N SER A 304 16.90 -11.91 23.75
CA SER A 304 15.79 -12.55 23.04
C SER A 304 16.03 -12.59 21.53
N SER A 305 15.23 -13.42 20.86
CA SER A 305 15.13 -13.48 19.41
C SER A 305 13.75 -14.01 19.03
N PHE A 306 13.13 -13.43 18.01
CA PHE A 306 11.89 -13.94 17.44
C PHE A 306 11.82 -13.69 15.94
N LYS A 307 10.93 -14.43 15.26
CA LYS A 307 10.62 -14.16 13.85
C LYS A 307 9.53 -13.10 13.74
N ALA A 308 9.88 -11.96 13.15
CA ALA A 308 8.94 -10.96 12.66
C ALA A 308 8.65 -11.19 11.18
N VAL A 309 7.39 -11.09 10.79
CA VAL A 309 6.95 -11.30 9.41
C VAL A 309 6.18 -10.09 8.92
N PHE A 310 6.47 -9.66 7.70
CA PHE A 310 5.87 -8.52 7.05
C PHE A 310 5.28 -8.94 5.71
N THR A 311 4.02 -8.60 5.46
CA THR A 311 3.34 -8.82 4.18
C THR A 311 2.60 -7.57 3.76
N ASP A 312 2.19 -7.54 2.48
CA ASP A 312 1.33 -6.47 1.96
C ASP A 312 1.97 -5.08 2.11
N LEU A 313 3.29 -5.00 1.87
CA LEU A 313 4.03 -3.75 1.78
C LEU A 313 3.58 -3.02 0.51
N GLU A 314 2.73 -2.01 0.67
CA GLU A 314 2.12 -1.27 -0.44
C GLU A 314 2.25 0.24 -0.22
N MET A 315 2.59 0.97 -1.28
CA MET A 315 2.46 2.43 -1.33
C MET A 315 1.21 2.80 -2.12
N THR A 316 0.36 3.63 -1.53
CA THR A 316 -0.89 4.12 -2.13
C THR A 316 -0.89 5.64 -2.20
N GLU A 317 -1.90 6.21 -2.86
CA GLU A 317 -2.24 7.63 -2.66
C GLU A 317 -2.49 7.91 -1.16
N CYS A 318 -2.24 9.15 -0.74
CA CYS A 318 -2.36 9.53 0.67
C CYS A 318 -3.80 9.36 1.18
N ALA A 319 -4.01 8.36 2.03
CA ALA A 319 -5.29 8.10 2.67
C ALA A 319 -5.60 9.11 3.79
N TRP A 320 -4.56 9.79 4.31
CA TRP A 320 -4.73 10.87 5.28
C TRP A 320 -5.17 12.15 4.59
N LYS A 321 -6.47 12.43 4.65
CA LYS A 321 -7.10 13.56 3.99
C LYS A 321 -6.57 14.90 4.52
N ALA A 322 -6.57 15.91 3.65
CA ALA A 322 -6.36 17.28 4.06
C ALA A 322 -7.36 17.67 5.15
N HIS A 323 -6.94 18.50 6.10
CA HIS A 323 -7.85 19.03 7.09
C HIS A 323 -8.81 20.03 6.43
N ASP A 324 -10.12 19.76 6.49
CA ASP A 324 -11.16 20.71 6.09
C ASP A 324 -11.45 21.66 7.26
N GLY A 325 -10.62 22.68 7.45
CA GLY A 325 -10.81 23.66 8.54
C GLY A 325 -9.55 24.47 8.87
N GLN A 326 -9.76 25.68 9.39
CA GLN A 326 -8.81 26.74 9.79
C GLN A 326 -7.41 26.72 9.16
N LYS A 327 -7.12 27.74 8.34
CA LYS A 327 -5.73 28.13 8.03
C LYS A 327 -4.95 28.26 9.35
N PRO A 328 -3.68 27.84 9.40
CA PRO A 328 -2.82 28.14 10.54
C PRO A 328 -2.85 29.64 10.83
N ASP A 329 -2.76 30.01 12.11
CA ASP A 329 -2.60 31.42 12.50
C ASP A 329 -1.46 32.02 11.66
N GLU A 330 -1.77 33.09 10.91
CA GLU A 330 -0.74 33.81 10.15
C GLU A 330 0.23 34.43 11.17
N GLU A 331 1.53 34.10 11.06
CA GLU A 331 2.61 34.68 11.89
C GLU A 331 2.71 36.21 11.78
#